data_AF-A0A9D6YTN2-F1
#
_entry.id   AF-A0A9D6YTN2-F1
#
_cell.length_a   1.000
_cell.length_b   1.000
_cell.length_c   1.000
_cell.angle_alpha   90.00
_cell.angle_beta   90.00
_cell.angle_gamma   90.00
#
_symmetry.space_group_name_H-M   'P 1'
#
loop_
_entity.id
_entity.type
_entity.pdbx_description
1 polymer ?
#
loop_
_entity_poly.entity_id
_entity_poly.type
_entity_poly.pdbx_seq_one_letter_code
_entity_poly.pdbx_strand_id
1 'polypeptide(L)' 'EGLLLGGSSGINVAGAIRLARDMGPGNTIVTVLCDGGARYASKLFNADFLRSQNLPTPPWLEGAVAMDPGFV' A
#
# COMPACT_ATOMS: atom_id res chain seq x y z
N GLU A 1 -9.98 2.06 -1.75
CA GLU A 1 -10.25 0.61 -1.86
C GLU A 1 -10.33 -0.16 -0.53
N GLY A 2 -9.67 0.24 0.57
CA GLY A 2 -9.80 -0.47 1.86
C GLY A 2 -9.16 -1.87 1.91
N LEU A 3 -8.26 -2.16 0.97
CA LEU A 3 -7.55 -3.44 0.86
C LEU A 3 -6.14 -3.31 1.43
N LEU A 4 -5.84 -4.04 2.51
CA LEU A 4 -4.50 -4.13 3.07
C LEU A 4 -3.79 -5.38 2.52
N LEU A 5 -2.81 -5.20 1.63
CA LEU A 5 -2.22 -6.28 0.83
C LEU A 5 -0.69 -6.35 0.94
N GLY A 6 -0.13 -7.49 0.56
CA GLY A 6 1.32 -7.67 0.44
C GLY A 6 1.95 -6.94 -0.75
N GLY A 7 3.28 -6.86 -0.76
CA GLY A 7 4.04 -6.13 -1.77
C GLY A 7 3.89 -6.68 -3.19
N SER A 8 3.74 -7.99 -3.35
CA SER A 8 3.53 -8.63 -4.67
C SER A 8 2.24 -8.16 -5.34
N SER A 9 1.16 -7.97 -4.58
CA SER A 9 -0.09 -7.39 -5.08
C SER A 9 0.13 -5.97 -5.62
N GLY A 10 0.95 -5.16 -4.95
CA GLY A 10 1.33 -3.82 -5.43
C GLY A 10 2.06 -3.86 -6.78
N ILE A 11 3.00 -4.79 -6.94
CA ILE A 11 3.71 -5.01 -8.22
C ILE A 11 2.74 -5.46 -9.32
N ASN A 12 1.85 -6.39 -9.00
CA ASN A 12 0.83 -6.89 -9.92
C ASN A 12 -0.12 -5.80 -10.41
N VAL A 13 -0.55 -4.90 -9.53
CA VAL A 13 -1.38 -3.74 -9.89
C VAL A 13 -0.60 -2.75 -10.75
N ALA A 14 0.66 -2.47 -10.42
CA ALA A 14 1.51 -1.61 -11.25
C ALA A 14 1.67 -2.17 -12.68
N GLY A 15 1.89 -3.49 -12.80
CA GLY A 15 1.94 -4.19 -14.08
C GLY A 15 0.61 -4.14 -14.84
N ALA A 16 -0.51 -4.37 -14.16
CA ALA A 16 -1.85 -4.29 -14.76
C ALA A 16 -2.16 -2.88 -15.31
N ILE A 17 -1.79 -1.82 -14.56
CA ILE A 17 -1.94 -0.44 -15.01
C ILE A 17 -1.07 -0.16 -16.25
N ARG A 18 0.18 -0.65 -16.26
CA ARG A 18 1.08 -0.52 -17.42
C ARG A 18 0.48 -1.20 -18.65
N LEU A 19 0.03 -2.45 -18.50
CA LEU A 19 -0.58 -3.23 -19.57
C LEU A 19 -1.86 -2.57 -20.10
N ALA A 20 -2.72 -2.06 -19.23
CA ALA A 20 -3.93 -1.36 -19.63
C ALA A 20 -3.63 -0.10 -20.48
N ARG A 21 -2.55 0.62 -20.15
CA ARG A 21 -2.09 1.77 -20.95
C ARG A 21 -1.55 1.33 -22.31
N ASP A 22 -0.81 0.24 -22.38
CA ASP A 22 -0.23 -0.28 -23.62
C ASP A 22 -1.32 -0.86 -24.56
N MET A 23 -2.37 -1.49 -24.02
CA MET A 23 -3.48 -2.05 -24.80
C MET A 23 -4.54 -1.02 -25.23
N GLY A 24 -4.61 0.12 -24.53
CA GLY A 24 -5.64 1.14 -24.75
C GLY A 24 -7.01 0.82 -24.14
N PRO A 25 -7.96 1.77 -24.20
CA PRO A 25 -9.26 1.68 -23.55
C PRO A 25 -10.14 0.57 -24.17
N GLY A 26 -11.10 0.06 -23.38
CA GLY A 26 -12.05 -0.97 -23.80
C GLY A 26 -11.64 -2.41 -23.47
N ASN A 27 -10.46 -2.61 -22.89
CA ASN A 27 -9.97 -3.91 -22.44
C ASN A 27 -10.23 -4.14 -20.95
N THR A 28 -10.52 -5.39 -20.56
CA THR A 28 -10.61 -5.81 -19.16
C THR A 28 -9.32 -6.53 -18.76
N ILE A 29 -8.60 -5.99 -17.79
CA ILE A 29 -7.35 -6.57 -17.27
C ILE A 29 -7.62 -7.20 -15.90
N VAL A 30 -7.13 -8.43 -15.71
CA VAL A 30 -7.21 -9.16 -14.43
C VAL A 30 -5.80 -9.39 -13.92
N THR A 31 -5.60 -9.19 -12.61
CA THR A 31 -4.32 -9.49 -11.93
C THR A 31 -4.59 -10.09 -10.54
N VAL A 32 -3.57 -10.67 -9.92
CA VAL A 32 -3.70 -11.43 -8.67
C VAL A 32 -3.37 -10.56 -7.46
N LEU A 33 -4.21 -10.61 -6.44
CA LEU A 33 -3.93 -10.07 -5.10
C LEU A 33 -3.51 -11.26 -4.21
N CYS A 34 -2.21 -11.41 -3.97
CA CYS A 34 -1.63 -12.66 -3.50
C CYS A 34 -1.96 -12.97 -2.04
N ASP A 35 -1.86 -11.98 -1.16
CA ASP A 35 -2.13 -12.13 0.28
C ASP A 35 -2.36 -10.79 1.00
N GLY A 36 -2.72 -10.89 2.28
CA GLY A 36 -3.00 -9.76 3.16
C GLY A 36 -1.74 -9.09 3.72
N GLY A 37 -1.78 -7.76 3.81
CA GLY A 37 -0.63 -6.92 4.19
C GLY A 37 -0.21 -7.02 5.66
N ALA A 38 -1.07 -7.54 6.55
CA ALA A 38 -0.77 -7.69 7.97
C ALA A 38 0.52 -8.49 8.25
N ARG A 39 0.83 -9.45 7.39
CA ARG A 39 2.06 -10.27 7.46
C ARG A 39 3.34 -9.45 7.31
N TYR A 40 3.24 -8.27 6.70
CA TYR A 40 4.36 -7.39 6.38
C TYR A 40 4.38 -6.12 7.23
N ALA A 41 3.61 -6.08 8.33
CA ALA A 41 3.45 -4.91 9.18
C ALA A 41 4.78 -4.34 9.71
N SER A 42 5.73 -5.20 10.08
CA SER A 42 7.04 -4.79 10.62
C SER A 42 8.00 -4.19 9.59
N LYS A 43 7.66 -4.27 8.29
CA LYS A 43 8.49 -3.75 7.20
C LYS A 43 7.67 -2.84 6.28
N LEU A 44 6.83 -3.42 5.42
CA LEU A 44 6.09 -2.71 4.37
C LEU A 44 5.16 -1.61 4.91
N PHE A 45 4.72 -1.73 6.17
CA PHE A 45 3.87 -0.76 6.86
C PHE A 45 4.52 -0.17 8.12
N ASN A 46 5.86 -0.16 8.17
CA ASN A 46 6.62 0.44 9.25
C ASN A 46 7.38 1.67 8.72
N ALA A 47 7.07 2.86 9.25
CA ALA A 47 7.63 4.11 8.75
C ALA A 47 9.16 4.19 8.91
N ASP A 48 9.71 3.68 10.01
CA ASP A 48 11.16 3.72 10.26
C ASP A 48 11.90 2.79 9.32
N PHE A 49 11.35 1.60 9.06
CA PHE A 49 11.89 0.67 8.06
C PHE A 49 11.87 1.31 6.68
N LEU A 50 10.74 1.88 6.25
CA LEU A 50 10.62 2.54 4.94
C LEU A 50 11.62 3.68 4.78
N ARG A 51 11.78 4.56 5.79
CA ARG A 51 12.78 5.63 5.78
C ARG A 51 14.21 5.11 5.70
N SER A 52 14.53 4.05 6.44
CA SER A 52 15.86 3.41 6.37
C SER A 52 16.19 2.84 4.99
N GLN A 53 15.17 2.51 4.20
CA GLN A 53 15.30 2.02 2.83
C GLN A 53 15.14 3.14 1.79
N ASN A 54 15.01 4.40 2.23
CA ASN A 54 14.74 5.56 1.37
C ASN A 54 13.47 5.38 0.50
N LEU A 55 12.43 4.77 1.09
CA LEU A 55 11.13 4.52 0.47
C LEU A 55 10.07 5.51 0.99
N PRO A 56 9.03 5.80 0.18
CA PRO A 56 7.93 6.67 0.60
C PRO A 56 7.17 6.09 1.79
N THR A 57 6.81 6.96 2.72
CA THR A 57 6.02 6.64 3.90
C THR A 57 4.54 6.97 3.67
N PRO A 58 3.61 6.07 4.07
CA PRO A 58 2.19 6.37 4.03
C PRO A 58 1.82 7.55 4.94
N PRO A 59 1.07 8.56 4.45
CA PRO A 59 0.73 9.75 5.24
C PRO A 59 -0.02 9.46 6.54
N TRP A 60 -0.83 8.39 6.58
CA TRP A 60 -1.56 7.99 7.78
C TRP A 60 -0.67 7.33 8.86
N LEU A 61 0.56 6.95 8.52
CA LEU A 61 1.58 6.53 9.48
C LEU A 61 2.41 7.72 10.00
N GLU A 62 2.21 8.91 9.44
CA GLU A 62 2.93 10.12 9.84
C GLU A 62 2.10 10.92 10.84
N GLY A 63 2.50 10.84 12.11
CA GLY A 63 1.95 11.66 13.20
C GLY A 63 1.06 10.88 14.16
N ALA A 64 1.27 11.11 15.46
CA ALA A 64 0.27 10.79 16.46
C ALA A 64 -0.87 11.80 16.31
N VAL A 65 -2.09 11.33 16.03
CA VAL A 65 -3.27 12.14 16.28
C VAL A 65 -3.35 12.28 17.79
N ALA A 66 -2.99 13.45 18.31
CA ALA A 66 -3.21 13.80 19.71
C ALA A 66 -4.73 13.92 19.90
N MET A 67 -5.39 12.80 20.18
CA MET A 67 -6.75 12.79 20.69
C MET A 67 -6.65 13.18 22.16
N ASP A 68 -7.14 14.38 22.49
CA ASP A 68 -7.40 14.73 23.89
C ASP A 68 -8.55 13.83 24.37
N PRO A 69 -8.30 12.91 25.33
CA PRO A 69 -9.33 11.99 25.77
C PRO A 69 -10.37 12.67 26.68
N GLY A 70 -10.18 13.95 27.04
CA GLY A 70 -11.18 14.74 27.77
C GLY A 70 -11.46 14.27 29.20
N PHE A 71 -10.65 13.34 29.73
CA PHE A 71 -10.75 12.90 31.12
C PHE A 71 -9.96 13.87 32.01
N VAL A 72 -10.69 14.82 32.59
CA VAL A 72 -10.44 15.35 33.94
C VAL A 72 -11.00 14.39 34.97
#